data_AF-A0A356B285-F1
#
_entry.id   AF-A0A356B285-F1
#
_cell.length_a   1.000
_cell.length_b   1.000
_cell.length_c   1.000
_cell.angle_alpha   90.00
_cell.angle_beta   90.00
_cell.angle_gamma   90.00
#
_symmetry.space_group_name_H-M   'P 1'
#
loop_
_entity.id
_entity.type
_entity.pdbx_description
1 polymer ?
#
loop_
_entity_poly.entity_id
_entity_poly.type
_entity_poly.pdbx_seq_one_letter_code
_entity_poly.pdbx_strand_id
1 'polypeptide(L)'
;ALAWTKKNCNEGTDLNPPQTQKTRKEKDLNWEECVKMAMITRDLMIGNPRLHELGFYEEAMGRNALVSGFQGQRHWNDFMTNGDFMEAILNSSFDWTGIRQPFIIATENDCLNG
;
A
#
# COMPACT_ATOMS: atom_id res chain seq x y z
N ALA A 1 -10.36 6.56 -1.19
CA ALA A 1 -9.07 6.22 -0.56
C ALA A 1 -8.29 7.46 -0.17
N LEU A 2 -7.64 8.18 -1.11
CA LEU A 2 -6.77 9.33 -0.79
C LEU A 2 -7.42 10.41 0.09
N ALA A 3 -8.67 10.80 -0.18
CA ALA A 3 -9.36 11.81 0.64
C ALA A 3 -9.56 11.36 2.10
N TRP A 4 -9.83 10.07 2.32
CA TRP A 4 -9.92 9.48 3.64
C TRP A 4 -8.53 9.46 4.30
N THR A 5 -7.49 9.05 3.56
CA THR A 5 -6.11 9.03 4.07
C THR A 5 -5.67 10.42 4.52
N LYS A 6 -5.86 11.45 3.69
CA LYS A 6 -5.52 12.84 4.03
C LYS A 6 -6.31 13.38 5.24
N LYS A 7 -7.53 12.88 5.46
CA LYS A 7 -8.37 13.30 6.59
C LYS A 7 -8.00 12.61 7.91
N ASN A 8 -7.57 11.36 7.86
CA ASN A 8 -7.44 10.51 9.06
C ASN A 8 -5.99 10.15 9.41
N CYS A 9 -5.06 10.20 8.45
CA CYS A 9 -3.65 9.89 8.66
C CYS A 9 -2.86 11.21 8.77
N ASN A 10 -2.55 11.60 10.01
CA ASN A 10 -1.76 12.81 10.26
C ASN A 10 -0.30 12.56 9.88
N GLU A 11 0.24 13.34 8.94
CA GLU A 11 1.65 13.28 8.57
C GLU A 11 2.52 13.79 9.74
N GLY A 12 3.48 12.97 10.18
CA GLY A 12 4.39 13.31 11.27
C GLY A 12 5.46 14.34 10.88
N THR A 13 6.20 14.82 11.88
CA THR A 13 7.35 15.71 11.67
C THR A 13 8.42 15.02 10.83
N ASP A 14 8.90 15.70 9.79
CA ASP A 14 10.01 15.22 8.97
C ASP A 14 11.35 15.42 9.70
N LEU A 15 11.98 14.31 10.07
CA LEU A 15 13.27 14.29 10.78
C LEU A 15 14.48 14.14 9.83
N ASN A 16 14.26 14.10 8.51
CA ASN A 16 15.37 14.07 7.56
C ASN A 16 16.15 15.40 7.60
N PRO A 17 17.46 15.38 7.31
CA PRO A 17 18.23 16.59 7.09
C PRO A 17 17.54 17.53 6.07
N PRO A 18 17.50 18.85 6.30
CA PRO A 18 16.73 19.78 5.45
C PRO A 18 17.01 19.66 3.95
N GLN A 19 18.24 19.33 3.58
CA GLN A 19 18.68 19.15 2.19
C GLN A 19 18.13 17.89 1.50
N THR A 20 17.66 16.90 2.25
CA THR A 20 17.05 15.67 1.71
C THR A 20 15.55 15.60 1.97
N GLN A 21 14.96 16.61 2.62
CA GLN A 21 13.52 16.68 2.80
C GLN A 21 12.82 16.88 1.45
N LYS A 22 11.83 16.03 1.20
CA LYS A 22 10.96 16.16 0.02
C LYS A 22 10.09 17.41 0.16
N THR A 23 9.87 18.08 -0.96
CA THR A 23 8.91 19.19 -1.06
C THR A 23 7.48 18.71 -0.75
N ARG A 24 6.59 19.65 -0.40
CA ARG A 24 5.16 19.32 -0.16
C ARG A 24 4.53 18.58 -1.34
N LYS A 25 4.84 19.02 -2.57
CA LYS A 25 4.34 18.39 -3.80
C LYS A 25 4.82 16.94 -3.94
N GLU A 26 6.10 16.67 -3.68
CA GLU A 26 6.65 15.30 -3.73
C GLU A 26 6.05 14.41 -2.64
N LYS A 27 5.86 14.95 -1.43
CA LYS A 27 5.19 14.21 -0.34
C LYS A 27 3.74 13.87 -0.69
N ASP A 28 3.02 14.78 -1.32
CA ASP A 28 1.65 14.55 -1.76
C ASP A 28 1.57 13.46 -2.85
N LEU A 29 2.56 13.41 -3.76
CA LEU A 29 2.70 12.32 -4.73
C LEU A 29 3.01 10.98 -4.04
N ASN A 30 3.92 10.95 -3.07
CA ASN A 30 4.18 9.72 -2.31
C ASN A 30 2.90 9.22 -1.60
N TRP A 31 2.06 10.12 -1.07
CA TRP A 31 0.77 9.71 -0.48
C TRP A 31 -0.16 9.05 -1.49
N GLU A 32 -0.20 9.54 -2.73
CA GLU A 32 -0.95 8.88 -3.80
C GLU A 32 -0.39 7.49 -4.11
N GLU A 33 0.94 7.37 -4.17
CA GLU A 33 1.63 6.09 -4.40
C GLU A 33 1.36 5.10 -3.27
N CYS A 34 1.56 5.47 -2.01
CA CYS A 34 1.25 4.64 -0.83
C CYS A 34 -0.17 4.06 -0.88
N VAL A 35 -1.15 4.90 -1.20
CA VAL A 35 -2.56 4.49 -1.28
C VAL A 35 -2.81 3.57 -2.47
N LYS A 36 -2.19 3.85 -3.64
CA LYS A 36 -2.26 2.98 -4.81
C LYS A 36 -1.61 1.63 -4.55
N MET A 37 -0.45 1.58 -3.88
CA MET A 37 0.22 0.34 -3.49
C MET A 37 -0.68 -0.53 -2.63
N ALA A 38 -1.33 0.06 -1.61
CA ALA A 38 -2.31 -0.66 -0.79
C ALA A 38 -3.49 -1.24 -1.59
N MET A 39 -4.04 -0.47 -2.53
CA MET A 39 -5.11 -0.95 -3.41
C MET A 39 -4.66 -2.08 -4.33
N ILE A 40 -3.51 -1.90 -4.99
CA ILE A 40 -2.96 -2.87 -5.95
C ILE A 40 -2.60 -4.18 -5.24
N THR A 41 -1.93 -4.12 -4.09
CA THR A 41 -1.54 -5.33 -3.37
C THR A 41 -2.75 -6.12 -2.87
N ARG A 42 -3.78 -5.44 -2.35
CA ARG A 42 -5.06 -6.10 -2.03
C ARG A 42 -5.68 -6.76 -3.25
N ASP A 43 -5.75 -6.04 -4.37
CA ASP A 43 -6.35 -6.56 -5.61
C ASP A 43 -5.54 -7.74 -6.17
N LEU A 44 -4.21 -7.75 -6.03
CA LEU A 44 -3.36 -8.91 -6.34
C LEU A 44 -3.69 -10.11 -5.45
N MET A 45 -3.92 -9.91 -4.15
CA MET A 45 -4.24 -11.02 -3.24
C MET A 45 -5.58 -11.68 -3.58
N ILE A 46 -6.65 -10.88 -3.66
CA ILE A 46 -8.03 -11.39 -3.66
C ILE A 46 -8.84 -11.10 -4.93
N GLY A 47 -8.24 -10.40 -5.90
CA GLY A 47 -8.94 -9.97 -7.11
C GLY A 47 -9.80 -8.73 -6.88
N ASN A 48 -10.37 -8.21 -7.96
CA ASN A 48 -11.23 -7.03 -7.93
C ASN A 48 -12.20 -6.99 -9.12
N PRO A 49 -13.52 -7.14 -8.90
CA PRO A 49 -14.53 -7.06 -9.98
C PRO A 49 -14.49 -5.74 -10.75
N ARG A 50 -14.05 -4.65 -10.12
CA ARG A 50 -13.92 -3.35 -10.80
C ARG A 50 -12.88 -3.39 -11.91
N LEU A 51 -11.82 -4.19 -11.76
CA LEU A 51 -10.81 -4.37 -12.81
C LEU A 51 -11.42 -5.08 -14.03
N HIS A 52 -12.31 -6.05 -13.82
CA HIS A 52 -13.04 -6.73 -14.89
C HIS A 52 -13.90 -5.73 -15.70
N GLU A 53 -14.65 -4.87 -15.01
CA GLU A 53 -15.45 -3.81 -15.66
C GLU A 53 -14.61 -2.82 -16.47
N LEU A 54 -13.34 -2.63 -16.09
CA LEU A 54 -12.38 -1.76 -16.77
C LEU A 54 -11.62 -2.47 -17.90
N GLY A 55 -11.88 -3.76 -18.15
CA GLY A 55 -11.25 -4.55 -19.21
C GLY A 55 -9.97 -5.28 -18.80
N PHE A 56 -9.58 -5.23 -17.52
CA PHE A 56 -8.43 -5.94 -16.94
C PHE A 56 -8.88 -7.30 -16.40
N TYR A 57 -9.34 -8.17 -17.31
CA TYR A 57 -9.98 -9.43 -16.95
C TYR A 57 -9.06 -10.39 -16.22
N GLU A 58 -7.77 -10.46 -16.61
CA GLU A 58 -6.80 -11.34 -15.98
C GLU A 58 -6.46 -10.86 -14.56
N GLU A 59 -6.19 -9.56 -14.41
CA GLU A 59 -5.82 -8.94 -13.15
C GLU A 59 -6.98 -8.97 -12.14
N ALA A 60 -8.22 -8.92 -12.63
CA ALA A 60 -9.42 -9.01 -11.79
C ALA A 60 -9.53 -10.32 -11.00
N MET A 61 -8.87 -11.40 -11.43
CA MET A 61 -8.92 -12.69 -10.76
C MET A 61 -8.12 -12.74 -9.46
N GLY A 62 -7.10 -11.91 -9.32
CA GLY A 62 -6.15 -12.00 -8.20
C GLY A 62 -5.36 -13.30 -8.18
N ARG A 63 -4.81 -13.65 -7.00
CA ARG A 63 -3.93 -14.81 -6.79
C ARG A 63 -4.44 -15.79 -5.72
N ASN A 64 -5.67 -15.61 -5.25
CA ASN A 64 -6.28 -16.41 -4.19
C ASN A 64 -5.37 -16.55 -2.95
N ALA A 65 -4.70 -15.45 -2.59
CA ALA A 65 -3.69 -15.44 -1.54
C ALA A 65 -4.33 -15.19 -0.16
N LEU A 66 -4.10 -16.11 0.78
CA LEU A 66 -4.48 -15.93 2.18
C LEU A 66 -3.49 -15.04 2.94
N VAL A 67 -2.21 -15.15 2.58
CA VAL A 67 -1.08 -14.36 3.09
C VAL A 67 -0.22 -13.94 1.90
N SER A 68 0.45 -12.78 2.01
CA SER A 68 1.40 -12.31 1.01
C SER A 68 2.60 -11.64 1.67
N GLY A 69 3.58 -11.21 0.87
CA GLY A 69 4.72 -10.44 1.34
C GLY A 69 5.13 -9.41 0.31
N PHE A 70 5.66 -8.27 0.78
CA PHE A 70 6.22 -7.24 -0.08
C PHE A 70 7.71 -7.11 0.16
N GLN A 71 8.51 -7.39 -0.86
CA GLN A 71 9.97 -7.39 -0.72
C GLN A 71 10.50 -6.01 -0.33
N GLY A 72 10.04 -4.94 -0.98
CA GLY A 72 10.52 -3.57 -0.73
C GLY A 72 12.03 -3.40 -0.96
N GLN A 73 12.82 -3.63 0.09
CA GLN A 73 14.26 -3.48 0.01
C GLN A 73 14.91 -4.55 -0.89
N ARG A 74 15.89 -4.22 -1.74
CA ARG A 74 16.42 -2.89 -2.09
C ARG A 74 15.89 -2.35 -3.41
N HIS A 75 15.61 -3.21 -4.38
CA HIS A 75 15.33 -2.81 -5.76
C HIS A 75 14.11 -1.89 -5.89
N TRP A 76 13.09 -2.05 -5.05
CA TRP A 76 11.92 -1.17 -5.07
C TRP A 76 12.21 0.13 -4.33
N ASN A 77 12.58 0.05 -3.05
CA ASN A 77 12.73 1.24 -2.18
C ASN A 77 13.87 2.18 -2.62
N ASP A 78 14.84 1.69 -3.40
CA ASP A 78 15.90 2.53 -3.96
C ASP A 78 15.40 3.48 -5.07
N PHE A 79 14.19 3.26 -5.61
CA PHE A 79 13.62 4.08 -6.69
C PHE A 79 12.19 4.59 -6.39
N MET A 80 11.37 3.77 -5.74
CA MET A 80 9.94 4.01 -5.50
C MET A 80 9.64 4.25 -4.02
N THR A 81 8.47 4.80 -3.72
CA THR A 81 7.96 4.92 -2.34
C THR A 81 7.88 3.54 -1.66
N ASN A 82 8.30 3.45 -0.40
CA ASN A 82 8.36 2.19 0.34
C ASN A 82 6.97 1.61 0.72
N GLY A 83 6.97 0.38 1.25
CA GLY A 83 5.78 -0.40 1.56
C GLY A 83 5.09 -0.05 2.89
N ASP A 84 5.68 0.78 3.74
CA ASP A 84 5.29 0.93 5.15
C ASP A 84 3.78 1.21 5.33
N PHE A 85 3.24 2.18 4.59
CA PHE A 85 1.82 2.52 4.70
C PHE A 85 0.91 1.38 4.19
N MET A 86 1.29 0.74 3.09
CA MET A 86 0.54 -0.39 2.52
C MET A 86 0.51 -1.56 3.51
N GLU A 87 1.66 -1.92 4.07
CA GLU A 87 1.77 -3.02 5.03
C GLU A 87 0.97 -2.72 6.30
N ALA A 88 1.06 -1.50 6.82
CA ALA A 88 0.32 -1.07 8.00
C ALA A 88 -1.20 -1.08 7.79
N ILE A 89 -1.69 -0.48 6.70
CA ILE A 89 -3.14 -0.36 6.46
C ILE A 89 -3.77 -1.70 6.05
N LEU A 90 -3.04 -2.58 5.38
CA LEU A 90 -3.54 -3.90 5.01
C LEU A 90 -3.64 -4.84 6.20
N ASN A 91 -2.62 -4.86 7.08
CA ASN A 91 -2.66 -5.61 8.34
C ASN A 91 -3.59 -4.99 9.40
N SER A 92 -4.10 -3.77 9.19
CA SER A 92 -5.12 -3.17 10.05
C SER A 92 -6.52 -3.75 9.78
N SER A 93 -7.38 -3.68 10.80
CA SER A 93 -8.78 -4.15 10.72
C SER A 93 -9.75 -3.12 10.10
N PHE A 94 -9.23 -2.06 9.49
CA PHE A 94 -10.03 -1.03 8.82
C PHE A 94 -9.21 -0.27 7.79
N ASP A 95 -9.91 0.33 6.83
CA ASP A 95 -9.39 1.36 5.94
C ASP A 95 -10.51 2.28 5.46
N TRP A 96 -10.31 2.98 4.34
CA TRP A 96 -11.30 3.87 3.72
C TRP A 96 -12.59 3.18 3.27
N THR A 97 -12.66 1.84 3.28
CA THR A 97 -13.87 1.04 2.99
C THR A 97 -14.65 0.65 4.26
N GLY A 98 -14.13 0.95 5.45
CA GLY A 98 -14.73 0.61 6.73
C GLY A 98 -13.95 -0.46 7.49
N ILE A 99 -14.59 -1.05 8.51
CA ILE A 99 -14.03 -2.18 9.29
C ILE A 99 -14.08 -3.44 8.42
N ARG A 100 -12.97 -4.18 8.36
CA ARG A 100 -12.83 -5.42 7.58
C ARG A 100 -11.85 -6.39 8.23
N GLN A 101 -11.81 -7.61 7.71
CA GLN A 101 -10.73 -8.54 8.04
C GLN A 101 -9.37 -7.95 7.61
N PRO A 102 -8.32 -8.06 8.44
CA PRO A 102 -6.96 -7.76 8.03
C PRO A 102 -6.50 -8.64 6.87
N PHE A 103 -5.68 -8.08 6.00
CA PHE A 103 -4.89 -8.83 5.02
C PHE A 103 -3.50 -9.06 5.60
N ILE A 104 -3.10 -10.32 5.74
CA ILE A 104 -1.79 -10.65 6.30
C ILE A 104 -0.72 -10.41 5.23
N ILE A 105 0.14 -9.42 5.48
CA ILE A 105 1.25 -9.06 4.60
C ILE A 105 2.54 -8.97 5.40
N ALA A 106 3.51 -9.79 5.03
CA ALA A 106 4.85 -9.77 5.60
C ALA A 106 5.71 -8.66 4.98
N THR A 107 6.20 -7.76 5.82
CA THR A 107 7.28 -6.82 5.50
C THR A 107 8.51 -7.59 5.01
N GLU A 108 9.20 -7.03 4.01
CA GLU A 108 10.42 -7.59 3.42
C GLU A 108 10.27 -9.00 2.81
N ASN A 109 9.03 -9.41 2.55
CA ASN A 109 8.69 -10.75 2.06
C ASN A 109 9.27 -11.87 2.94
N ASP A 110 9.35 -11.65 4.26
CA ASP A 110 9.69 -12.70 5.21
C ASP A 110 8.52 -13.67 5.37
N CYS A 111 8.55 -14.74 4.57
CA CYS A 111 7.47 -15.71 4.50
C CYS A 111 7.32 -16.61 5.74
N LEU A 112 8.27 -16.60 6.68
CA LEU A 112 8.15 -17.35 7.93
C LEU A 112 7.50 -16.53 9.04
N ASN A 113 7.52 -15.21 8.93
CA ASN A 113 6.83 -14.31 9.84
C ASN A 113 5.38 -14.01 9.42
N GLY A 114 5.08 -14.13 8.12
CA GLY A 114 3.72 -14.00 7.56
C GLY A 114 2.86 -15.24 7.77
#